data_AF-A0A8J3TBW0-F1
#
_entry.id   AF-A0A8J3TBW0-F1
#
_cell.length_a   1.000
_cell.length_b   1.000
_cell.length_c   1.000
_cell.angle_alpha   90.00
_cell.angle_beta   90.00
_cell.angle_gamma   90.00
#
_symmetry.space_group_name_H-M   'P 1'
#
loop_
_entity.id
_entity.type
_entity.pdbx_description
1 polymer ?
#
loop_
_entity_poly.entity_id
_entity_poly.type
_entity_poly.pdbx_seq_one_letter_code
_entity_poly.pdbx_strand_id
1 'polypeptide(L)'
;MIDANGRAVPARLRRLFAVWDRKGRPGQLAIGWSRSSWSTFLPVHAPLLARLPNPIDRAAVVASVRGDDERAAVEAFIAAMVWGYGRVGYGPFRTARVLTENKDAAPILREAADRVRSDGGPEAFAWLAKNRLNWLGVAFATKYLFFCSAGSSATPALVLDRLVQAWLREHAGWRVRLDWHAADYREYVHTAIEWAFELGCAPADVEYLMFADAASRNPTGQWAGPNSTGDSAAGGQPPGDARPDVMAVLDALDEAAEAFAALPATATPSDTADFERGLQQLRQIVLGHQ
;
A
#
# COMPACT_ATOMS: atom_id res chain seq x y z
N MET A 1 -11.60 -29.65 13.88
CA MET A 1 -12.76 -29.79 12.98
C MET A 1 -12.53 -28.74 11.91
N ILE A 2 -12.11 -29.16 10.71
CA ILE A 2 -11.72 -28.24 9.64
C ILE A 2 -12.97 -27.93 8.82
N ASP A 3 -13.28 -26.66 8.72
CA ASP A 3 -14.37 -26.05 7.98
C ASP A 3 -14.20 -26.41 6.50
N ALA A 4 -15.26 -26.93 5.88
CA ALA A 4 -15.24 -27.49 4.52
C ALA A 4 -15.14 -26.45 3.37
N ASN A 5 -14.58 -25.25 3.61
CA ASN A 5 -14.51 -24.14 2.66
C ASN A 5 -13.09 -23.63 2.36
N GLY A 6 -12.04 -24.27 2.89
CA GLY A 6 -10.65 -23.83 2.69
C GLY A 6 -10.26 -23.78 1.21
N ARG A 7 -9.76 -22.63 0.75
CA ARG A 7 -9.23 -22.48 -0.62
C ARG A 7 -7.88 -23.19 -0.70
N ALA A 8 -7.67 -24.08 -1.67
CA ALA A 8 -6.38 -24.73 -1.86
C ALA A 8 -5.28 -23.71 -2.22
N VAL A 9 -4.04 -23.94 -1.77
CA VAL A 9 -2.88 -23.09 -2.11
C VAL A 9 -2.67 -23.07 -3.64
N PRO A 10 -2.70 -21.88 -4.29
CA PRO A 10 -2.49 -21.78 -5.72
C PRO A 10 -1.14 -22.35 -6.18
N ALA A 11 -1.10 -23.01 -7.33
CA ALA A 11 0.13 -23.57 -7.89
C ALA A 11 1.23 -22.52 -8.11
N ARG A 12 0.84 -21.26 -8.43
CA ARG A 12 1.79 -20.14 -8.53
C ARG A 12 2.45 -19.85 -7.18
N LEU A 13 1.69 -19.81 -6.09
CA LEU A 13 2.22 -19.54 -4.74
C LEU A 13 3.18 -20.64 -4.29
N ARG A 14 2.87 -21.91 -4.53
CA ARG A 14 3.80 -23.02 -4.22
C ARG A 14 5.14 -22.87 -4.94
N ARG A 15 5.11 -22.51 -6.24
CA ARG A 15 6.34 -22.28 -7.02
C ARG A 15 7.14 -21.08 -6.49
N LEU A 16 6.46 -19.97 -6.17
CA LEU A 16 7.09 -18.79 -5.59
C LEU A 16 7.76 -19.12 -4.27
N PHE A 17 7.05 -19.81 -3.38
CA PHE A 17 7.57 -20.27 -2.10
C PHE A 17 8.82 -21.14 -2.27
N ALA A 18 8.78 -22.17 -3.13
CA ALA A 18 9.92 -23.05 -3.36
C ALA A 18 11.16 -22.33 -3.93
N VAL A 19 10.98 -21.27 -4.72
CA VAL A 19 12.10 -20.43 -5.20
C VAL A 19 12.62 -19.52 -4.10
N TRP A 20 11.73 -18.88 -3.35
CA TRP A 20 12.07 -17.97 -2.26
C TRP A 20 12.78 -18.69 -1.12
N ASP A 21 12.30 -19.87 -0.73
CA ASP A 21 12.88 -20.72 0.31
C ASP A 21 14.31 -21.16 -0.04
N ARG A 22 14.54 -21.63 -1.28
CA ARG A 22 15.90 -21.97 -1.77
C ARG A 22 16.86 -20.80 -1.79
N LYS A 23 16.37 -19.56 -1.87
CA LYS A 23 17.19 -18.33 -1.81
C LYS A 23 17.46 -17.87 -0.37
N GLY A 24 17.08 -18.65 0.64
CA GLY A 24 17.25 -18.29 2.04
C GLY A 24 16.21 -17.28 2.53
N ARG A 25 15.01 -17.28 1.92
CA ARG A 25 13.87 -16.44 2.33
C ARG A 25 14.19 -14.93 2.39
N PRO A 26 14.69 -14.33 1.30
CA PRO A 26 15.06 -12.91 1.31
C PRO A 26 13.84 -12.03 1.62
N GLY A 27 14.03 -11.05 2.52
CA GLY A 27 13.01 -10.08 2.86
C GLY A 27 12.74 -9.07 1.73
N GLN A 28 11.68 -8.27 1.91
CA GLN A 28 11.36 -7.17 1.01
C GLN A 28 12.46 -6.10 1.03
N LEU A 29 12.88 -5.64 -0.15
CA LEU A 29 13.88 -4.56 -0.27
C LEU A 29 13.37 -3.25 0.34
N ALA A 30 14.31 -2.48 0.89
CA ALA A 30 14.04 -1.13 1.40
C ALA A 30 13.66 -0.18 0.26
N ILE A 31 12.74 0.76 0.52
CA ILE A 31 12.26 1.74 -0.45
C ILE A 31 12.77 3.15 -0.14
N GLY A 32 13.24 3.85 -1.17
CA GLY A 32 13.65 5.25 -1.05
C GLY A 32 12.44 6.20 -0.98
N TRP A 33 12.59 7.33 -0.30
CA TRP A 33 11.54 8.35 -0.15
C TRP A 33 12.14 9.77 -0.01
N SER A 34 11.33 10.81 -0.17
CA SER A 34 11.80 12.21 -0.14
C SER A 34 11.62 12.86 1.23
N ARG A 35 12.67 12.89 2.07
CA ARG A 35 12.62 13.53 3.40
C ARG A 35 12.15 14.98 3.35
N SER A 36 12.63 15.75 2.38
CA SER A 36 12.27 17.17 2.24
C SER A 36 10.78 17.33 1.96
N SER A 37 10.25 16.61 0.97
CA SER A 37 8.83 16.65 0.62
C SER A 37 7.95 16.26 1.80
N TRP A 38 8.26 15.14 2.48
CA TRP A 38 7.51 14.72 3.67
C TRP A 38 7.55 15.75 4.80
N SER A 39 8.70 16.39 5.03
CA SER A 39 8.84 17.42 6.08
C SER A 39 8.08 18.71 5.77
N THR A 40 7.93 19.06 4.49
CA THR A 40 7.11 20.21 4.06
C THR A 40 5.64 20.03 4.41
N PHE A 41 5.08 18.84 4.20
CA PHE A 41 3.66 18.57 4.47
C PHE A 41 3.38 18.20 5.94
N LEU A 42 4.39 17.74 6.68
CA LEU A 42 4.27 17.31 8.08
C LEU A 42 5.33 18.00 8.95
N PRO A 43 5.35 19.35 9.04
CA PRO A 43 6.44 20.08 9.71
C PRO A 43 6.53 19.75 11.21
N VAL A 44 5.40 19.51 11.88
CA VAL A 44 5.35 19.09 13.30
C VAL A 44 6.02 17.74 13.52
N HIS A 45 6.05 16.88 12.50
CA HIS A 45 6.65 15.55 12.55
C HIS A 45 8.06 15.49 11.92
N ALA A 46 8.68 16.63 11.59
CA ALA A 46 10.05 16.66 11.07
C ALA A 46 11.08 15.90 11.94
N PRO A 47 11.02 15.90 13.29
CA PRO A 47 11.91 15.09 14.11
C PRO A 47 11.77 13.58 13.88
N LEU A 48 10.54 13.08 13.67
CA LEU A 48 10.28 11.69 13.29
C LEU A 48 10.88 11.41 11.90
N LEU A 49 10.64 12.28 10.93
CA LEU A 49 11.09 12.07 9.56
C LEU A 49 12.63 12.08 9.45
N ALA A 50 13.31 12.87 10.27
CA ALA A 50 14.77 12.90 10.34
C ALA A 50 15.38 11.59 10.86
N ARG A 51 14.72 10.90 11.80
CA ARG A 51 15.20 9.63 12.38
C ARG A 51 14.88 8.40 11.52
N LEU A 52 13.91 8.49 10.60
CA LEU A 52 13.55 7.36 9.75
C LEU A 52 14.68 7.04 8.73
N PRO A 53 15.05 5.76 8.56
CA PRO A 53 15.98 5.33 7.52
C PRO A 53 15.51 5.72 6.12
N ASN A 54 16.45 5.91 5.20
CA ASN A 54 16.17 6.13 3.79
C ASN A 54 17.29 5.48 2.97
N PRO A 55 17.05 4.34 2.31
CA PRO A 55 15.74 3.70 2.15
C PRO A 55 15.18 3.08 3.45
N ILE A 56 13.85 2.93 3.53
CA ILE A 56 13.14 2.35 4.68
C ILE A 56 12.62 0.95 4.34
N ASP A 57 12.80 -0.02 5.24
CA ASP A 57 12.29 -1.39 5.11
C ASP A 57 11.23 -1.72 6.18
N ARG A 58 10.67 -2.94 6.13
CA ARG A 58 9.66 -3.38 7.12
C ARG A 58 10.21 -3.36 8.54
N ALA A 59 11.47 -3.75 8.75
CA ALA A 59 12.07 -3.82 10.08
C ALA A 59 12.23 -2.43 10.70
N ALA A 60 12.63 -1.44 9.91
CA ALA A 60 12.72 -0.04 10.31
C ALA A 60 11.35 0.54 10.69
N VAL A 61 10.28 0.20 9.94
CA VAL A 61 8.93 0.63 10.31
C VAL A 61 8.51 -0.01 11.64
N VAL A 62 8.66 -1.34 11.79
CA VAL A 62 8.35 -2.03 13.06
C VAL A 62 9.12 -1.41 14.23
N ALA A 63 10.41 -1.10 14.05
CA ALA A 63 11.22 -0.46 15.08
C ALA A 63 10.73 0.95 15.45
N SER A 64 10.01 1.63 14.55
CA SER A 64 9.41 2.95 14.80
C SER A 64 8.03 2.89 15.47
N VAL A 65 7.36 1.74 15.43
CA VAL A 65 6.10 1.50 16.14
C VAL A 65 6.41 1.16 17.59
N ARG A 66 6.62 2.19 18.42
CA ARG A 66 6.88 2.04 19.86
C ARG A 66 5.99 2.98 20.66
N GLY A 67 5.39 2.49 21.74
CA GLY A 67 4.53 3.26 22.63
C GLY A 67 3.05 2.90 22.51
N ASP A 68 2.26 3.39 23.45
CA ASP A 68 0.84 3.11 23.67
C ASP A 68 -0.04 4.38 23.74
N ASP A 69 0.57 5.54 23.44
CA ASP A 69 -0.12 6.83 23.37
C ASP A 69 -0.51 7.24 21.94
N GLU A 70 -1.29 8.31 21.84
CA GLU A 70 -1.77 8.83 20.55
C GLU A 70 -0.64 9.33 19.65
N ARG A 71 0.40 9.89 20.26
CA ARG A 71 1.56 10.38 19.52
C ARG A 71 2.29 9.23 18.86
N ALA A 72 2.57 8.15 19.58
CA ALA A 72 3.17 6.94 19.07
C ALA A 72 2.35 6.32 17.93
N ALA A 73 1.02 6.30 18.06
CA ALA A 73 0.13 5.82 17.01
C ALA A 73 0.21 6.66 15.72
N VAL A 74 0.24 7.99 15.84
CA VAL A 74 0.44 8.90 14.70
C VAL A 74 1.83 8.72 14.09
N GLU A 75 2.88 8.61 14.89
CA GLU A 75 4.25 8.39 14.38
C GLU A 75 4.38 7.05 13.64
N ALA A 76 3.76 5.98 14.15
CA ALA A 76 3.65 4.68 13.50
C ALA A 76 2.87 4.74 12.18
N PHE A 77 1.76 5.48 12.17
CA PHE A 77 0.99 5.73 10.95
C PHE A 77 1.83 6.43 9.88
N ILE A 78 2.53 7.51 10.23
CA ILE A 78 3.40 8.24 9.30
C ILE A 78 4.51 7.31 8.77
N ALA A 79 5.17 6.52 9.62
CA ALA A 79 6.20 5.57 9.16
C ALA A 79 5.64 4.52 8.18
N ALA A 80 4.44 4.00 8.45
CA ALA A 80 3.75 3.08 7.55
C ALA A 80 3.39 3.74 6.20
N MET A 81 2.99 5.02 6.22
CA MET A 81 2.71 5.76 4.98
C MET A 81 3.99 6.07 4.20
N VAL A 82 5.08 6.46 4.87
CA VAL A 82 6.40 6.69 4.24
C VAL A 82 6.85 5.44 3.50
N TRP A 83 6.78 4.27 4.15
CA TRP A 83 7.10 3.00 3.53
C TRP A 83 6.13 2.62 2.40
N GLY A 84 4.82 2.82 2.60
CA GLY A 84 3.80 2.43 1.63
C GLY A 84 3.81 3.27 0.35
N TYR A 85 4.07 4.57 0.46
CA TYR A 85 4.17 5.47 -0.68
C TYR A 85 5.56 5.47 -1.31
N GLY A 86 6.63 5.35 -0.54
CA GLY A 86 8.00 5.35 -1.05
C GLY A 86 8.33 6.62 -1.85
N ARG A 87 8.52 6.47 -3.15
CA ARG A 87 8.90 7.54 -4.09
C ARG A 87 7.69 8.30 -4.67
N VAL A 88 6.47 7.87 -4.36
CA VAL A 88 5.25 8.48 -4.87
C VAL A 88 5.06 9.90 -4.28
N GLY A 89 4.99 10.90 -5.17
CA GLY A 89 5.06 12.33 -4.80
C GLY A 89 3.90 12.84 -3.94
N TYR A 90 2.70 12.28 -4.08
CA TYR A 90 1.52 12.72 -3.32
C TYR A 90 1.36 12.06 -1.94
N GLY A 91 2.22 11.11 -1.59
CA GLY A 91 2.18 10.43 -0.29
C GLY A 91 2.17 11.37 0.92
N PRO A 92 3.07 12.37 0.97
CA PRO A 92 3.08 13.40 2.01
C PRO A 92 1.76 14.15 2.14
N PHE A 93 1.23 14.65 1.02
CA PHE A 93 -0.02 15.42 0.99
C PHE A 93 -1.20 14.58 1.49
N ARG A 94 -1.37 13.36 0.95
CA ARG A 94 -2.47 12.47 1.38
C ARG A 94 -2.37 12.10 2.86
N THR A 95 -1.16 11.87 3.35
CA THR A 95 -0.92 11.57 4.77
C THR A 95 -1.28 12.75 5.65
N ALA A 96 -0.82 13.96 5.30
CA ALA A 96 -1.17 15.18 6.01
C ALA A 96 -2.70 15.37 6.04
N ARG A 97 -3.37 15.16 4.91
CA ARG A 97 -4.83 15.28 4.79
C ARG A 97 -5.59 14.34 5.73
N VAL A 98 -5.14 13.10 5.88
CA VAL A 98 -5.72 12.16 6.86
C VAL A 98 -5.59 12.72 8.27
N LEU A 99 -4.45 13.29 8.63
CA LEU A 99 -4.19 13.79 9.98
C LEU A 99 -4.87 15.14 10.28
N THR A 100 -5.02 16.01 9.29
CA THR A 100 -5.55 17.38 9.50
C THR A 100 -7.04 17.51 9.25
N GLU A 101 -7.62 16.70 8.35
CA GLU A 101 -9.06 16.77 8.04
C GLU A 101 -9.90 15.77 8.85
N ASN A 102 -9.29 15.01 9.77
CA ASN A 102 -9.99 14.16 10.73
C ASN A 102 -9.64 14.60 12.14
N LYS A 103 -10.58 15.27 12.82
CA LYS A 103 -10.38 15.78 14.20
C LYS A 103 -9.96 14.70 15.21
N ASP A 104 -10.43 13.46 15.00
CA ASP A 104 -10.21 12.32 15.88
C ASP A 104 -9.15 11.35 15.31
N ALA A 105 -8.29 11.79 14.38
CA ALA A 105 -7.29 10.91 13.75
C ALA A 105 -6.39 10.20 14.76
N ALA A 106 -5.82 10.96 15.69
CA ALA A 106 -4.94 10.46 16.75
C ALA A 106 -5.60 9.37 17.64
N PRO A 107 -6.75 9.63 18.28
CA PRO A 107 -7.42 8.60 19.10
C PRO A 107 -7.88 7.39 18.27
N ILE A 108 -8.35 7.59 17.03
CA ILE A 108 -8.76 6.46 16.17
C ILE A 108 -7.56 5.59 15.79
N LEU A 109 -6.42 6.19 15.44
CA LEU A 109 -5.20 5.45 15.12
C LEU A 109 -4.69 4.67 16.33
N ARG A 110 -4.71 5.27 17.51
CA ARG A 110 -4.33 4.60 18.77
C ARG A 110 -5.22 3.39 19.04
N GLU A 111 -6.53 3.58 19.01
CA GLU A 111 -7.50 2.53 19.27
C GLU A 111 -7.41 1.39 18.23
N ALA A 112 -7.15 1.70 16.96
CA ALA A 112 -6.88 0.70 15.92
C ALA A 112 -5.60 -0.10 16.21
N ALA A 113 -4.55 0.57 16.71
CA ALA A 113 -3.30 -0.08 17.11
C ALA A 113 -3.47 -0.99 18.33
N ASP A 114 -4.26 -0.57 19.32
CA ASP A 114 -4.59 -1.38 20.49
C ASP A 114 -5.39 -2.62 20.08
N ARG A 115 -6.46 -2.44 19.30
CA ARG A 115 -7.28 -3.55 18.82
C ARG A 115 -6.51 -4.56 17.99
N VAL A 116 -5.60 -4.12 17.11
CA VAL A 116 -4.87 -5.11 16.29
C VAL A 116 -3.93 -5.95 17.14
N ARG A 117 -3.43 -5.39 18.25
CA ARG A 117 -2.62 -6.14 19.21
C ARG A 117 -3.45 -7.06 20.10
N SER A 118 -4.64 -6.66 20.54
CA SER A 118 -5.47 -7.43 21.47
C SER A 118 -6.42 -8.40 20.79
N ASP A 119 -7.13 -7.93 19.76
CA ASP A 119 -8.28 -8.61 19.15
C ASP A 119 -7.88 -9.28 17.83
N GLY A 120 -6.82 -8.78 17.19
CA GLY A 120 -6.28 -9.28 15.92
C GLY A 120 -6.64 -8.43 14.71
N GLY A 121 -6.00 -8.74 13.58
CA GLY A 121 -6.11 -8.05 12.30
C GLY A 121 -7.54 -7.89 11.79
N PRO A 122 -8.30 -8.98 11.61
CA PRO A 122 -9.66 -8.90 11.09
C PRO A 122 -10.60 -8.05 11.96
N GLU A 123 -10.50 -8.17 13.29
CA GLU A 123 -11.28 -7.45 14.29
C GLU A 123 -10.96 -5.95 14.27
N ALA A 124 -9.67 -5.61 14.29
CA ALA A 124 -9.22 -4.23 14.20
C ALA A 124 -9.64 -3.56 12.88
N PHE A 125 -9.55 -4.29 11.76
CA PHE A 125 -10.04 -3.80 10.48
C PHE A 125 -11.56 -3.58 10.48
N ALA A 126 -12.33 -4.53 11.03
CA ALA A 126 -13.77 -4.41 11.13
C ALA A 126 -14.20 -3.20 11.99
N TRP A 127 -13.45 -2.92 13.05
CA TRP A 127 -13.67 -1.72 13.85
C TRP A 127 -13.29 -0.44 13.10
N LEU A 128 -12.13 -0.41 12.44
CA LEU A 128 -11.68 0.76 11.67
C LEU A 128 -12.61 1.05 10.48
N ALA A 129 -13.21 0.02 9.88
CA ALA A 129 -14.24 0.15 8.85
C ALA A 129 -15.50 0.88 9.34
N LYS A 130 -15.77 0.88 10.66
CA LYS A 130 -16.86 1.63 11.29
C LYS A 130 -16.42 3.02 11.78
N ASN A 131 -15.11 3.24 11.92
CA ASN A 131 -14.50 4.47 12.45
C ASN A 131 -13.53 5.05 11.43
N ARG A 132 -13.97 5.12 10.17
CA ARG A 132 -13.10 5.44 9.04
C ARG A 132 -12.54 6.84 9.15
N LEU A 133 -11.26 6.96 8.87
CA LEU A 133 -10.62 8.23 8.59
C LEU A 133 -10.86 8.61 7.13
N ASN A 134 -11.33 9.82 6.89
CA ASN A 134 -11.43 10.39 5.55
C ASN A 134 -10.05 10.36 4.89
N TRP A 135 -10.02 10.10 3.57
CA TRP A 135 -8.81 10.00 2.74
C TRP A 135 -7.94 8.77 2.99
N LEU A 136 -8.24 7.96 4.01
CA LEU A 136 -7.56 6.69 4.23
C LEU A 136 -8.26 5.56 3.48
N GLY A 137 -7.55 4.94 2.54
CA GLY A 137 -8.01 3.76 1.81
C GLY A 137 -7.59 2.44 2.48
N VAL A 138 -8.27 1.34 2.13
CA VAL A 138 -8.01 -0.03 2.64
C VAL A 138 -6.53 -0.43 2.53
N ALA A 139 -5.89 -0.12 1.40
CA ALA A 139 -4.49 -0.47 1.15
C ALA A 139 -3.51 0.13 2.17
N PHE A 140 -3.77 1.35 2.64
CA PHE A 140 -2.93 2.04 3.62
C PHE A 140 -3.37 1.77 5.06
N ALA A 141 -4.68 1.61 5.29
CA ALA A 141 -5.21 1.17 6.56
C ALA A 141 -4.64 -0.20 6.97
N THR A 142 -4.64 -1.18 6.05
CA THR A 142 -4.09 -2.52 6.32
C THR A 142 -2.57 -2.53 6.49
N LYS A 143 -1.84 -1.61 5.82
CA LYS A 143 -0.40 -1.40 6.09
C LYS A 143 -0.14 -0.91 7.51
N TYR A 144 -0.93 0.07 7.97
CA TYR A 144 -0.85 0.55 9.34
C TYR A 144 -1.13 -0.58 10.35
N LEU A 145 -2.23 -1.31 10.18
CA LEU A 145 -2.58 -2.45 11.05
C LEU A 145 -1.51 -3.55 11.01
N PHE A 146 -0.95 -3.87 9.84
CA PHE A 146 0.13 -4.84 9.67
C PHE A 146 1.32 -4.50 10.58
N PHE A 147 1.80 -3.25 10.54
CA PHE A 147 2.93 -2.84 11.37
C PHE A 147 2.58 -2.77 12.86
N CYS A 148 1.37 -2.33 13.21
CA CYS A 148 0.90 -2.31 14.60
C CYS A 148 0.68 -3.71 15.19
N SER A 149 0.48 -4.73 14.35
CA SER A 149 0.34 -6.14 14.76
C SER A 149 1.69 -6.80 15.08
N ALA A 150 2.82 -6.16 14.75
CA ALA A 150 4.13 -6.74 14.93
C ALA A 150 4.41 -7.09 16.41
N GLY A 151 4.83 -8.33 16.65
CA GLY A 151 5.13 -8.83 17.99
C GLY A 151 3.90 -9.22 18.83
N SER A 152 2.68 -9.05 18.32
CA SER A 152 1.48 -9.60 18.97
C SER A 152 1.33 -11.10 18.72
N SER A 153 0.70 -11.80 19.67
CA SER A 153 0.26 -13.20 19.53
C SER A 153 -1.16 -13.34 18.95
N ALA A 154 -1.89 -12.23 18.75
CA ALA A 154 -3.21 -12.24 18.13
C ALA A 154 -3.11 -12.57 16.62
N THR A 155 -4.25 -12.84 15.98
CA THR A 155 -4.33 -13.05 14.53
C THR A 155 -3.67 -11.87 13.80
N PRO A 156 -2.69 -12.08 12.91
CA PRO A 156 -1.97 -10.98 12.28
C PRO A 156 -2.89 -10.14 11.38
N ALA A 157 -2.58 -8.86 11.24
CA ALA A 157 -3.07 -8.09 10.10
C ALA A 157 -2.17 -8.36 8.89
N LEU A 158 -2.77 -8.52 7.70
CA LEU A 158 -2.04 -8.67 6.45
C LEU A 158 -2.37 -7.52 5.53
N VAL A 159 -1.38 -7.05 4.76
CA VAL A 159 -1.61 -5.97 3.79
C VAL A 159 -2.54 -6.48 2.69
N LEU A 160 -3.57 -5.69 2.39
CA LEU A 160 -4.46 -5.93 1.27
C LEU A 160 -4.47 -4.68 0.38
N ASP A 161 -3.69 -4.71 -0.69
CA ASP A 161 -3.65 -3.65 -1.68
C ASP A 161 -3.99 -4.14 -3.09
N ARG A 162 -3.90 -3.25 -4.09
CA ARG A 162 -4.26 -3.56 -5.47
C ARG A 162 -3.38 -4.65 -6.08
N LEU A 163 -2.10 -4.75 -5.68
CA LEU A 163 -1.21 -5.78 -6.20
C LEU A 163 -1.59 -7.15 -5.67
N VAL A 164 -1.83 -7.25 -4.36
CA VAL A 164 -2.32 -8.49 -3.73
C VAL A 164 -3.70 -8.87 -4.28
N GLN A 165 -4.63 -7.91 -4.39
CA GLN A 165 -5.96 -8.14 -4.95
C GLN A 165 -5.90 -8.64 -6.40
N ALA A 166 -5.07 -8.01 -7.24
CA ALA A 166 -4.88 -8.44 -8.62
C ALA A 166 -4.29 -9.85 -8.69
N TRP A 167 -3.31 -10.15 -7.82
CA TRP A 167 -2.72 -11.47 -7.72
C TRP A 167 -3.75 -12.54 -7.34
N LEU A 168 -4.59 -12.28 -6.33
CA LEU A 168 -5.65 -13.20 -5.89
C LEU A 168 -6.67 -13.46 -6.99
N ARG A 169 -7.06 -12.41 -7.73
CA ARG A 169 -7.98 -12.54 -8.87
C ARG A 169 -7.40 -13.44 -9.95
N GLU A 170 -6.11 -13.29 -10.26
CA GLU A 170 -5.47 -14.01 -11.34
C GLU A 170 -5.13 -15.47 -10.97
N HIS A 171 -4.55 -15.71 -9.80
CA HIS A 171 -3.99 -17.02 -9.43
C HIS A 171 -4.90 -17.85 -8.55
N ALA A 172 -5.86 -17.23 -7.87
CA ALA A 172 -6.82 -17.91 -7.00
C ALA A 172 -8.28 -17.77 -7.47
N GLY A 173 -8.53 -17.08 -8.60
CA GLY A 173 -9.88 -16.82 -9.10
C GLY A 173 -10.74 -16.01 -8.14
N TRP A 174 -10.13 -15.31 -7.18
CA TRP A 174 -10.84 -14.70 -6.06
C TRP A 174 -10.85 -13.18 -6.16
N ARG A 175 -12.06 -12.60 -6.17
CA ARG A 175 -12.30 -11.16 -6.25
C ARG A 175 -12.59 -10.55 -4.88
N VAL A 176 -11.55 -10.42 -4.05
CA VAL A 176 -11.61 -9.67 -2.78
C VAL A 176 -11.89 -8.20 -3.07
N ARG A 177 -12.74 -7.53 -2.29
CA ARG A 177 -12.99 -6.10 -2.45
C ARG A 177 -12.02 -5.20 -1.67
N LEU A 178 -11.77 -4.01 -2.21
CA LEU A 178 -10.95 -2.96 -1.59
C LEU A 178 -11.82 -1.78 -1.08
N ASP A 179 -13.02 -2.07 -0.58
CA ASP A 179 -14.07 -1.09 -0.25
C ASP A 179 -14.51 -1.14 1.23
N TRP A 180 -13.60 -1.50 2.13
CA TRP A 180 -13.84 -1.64 3.58
C TRP A 180 -14.79 -2.79 3.97
N HIS A 181 -14.94 -3.80 3.11
CA HIS A 181 -15.73 -4.99 3.46
C HIS A 181 -15.01 -5.92 4.45
N ALA A 182 -15.42 -5.86 5.73
CA ALA A 182 -14.77 -6.60 6.82
C ALA A 182 -14.79 -8.12 6.64
N ALA A 183 -15.86 -8.70 6.08
CA ALA A 183 -15.92 -10.15 5.88
C ALA A 183 -14.95 -10.62 4.78
N ASP A 184 -14.76 -9.83 3.72
CA ASP A 184 -13.81 -10.15 2.64
C ASP A 184 -12.37 -10.10 3.17
N TYR A 185 -12.06 -9.07 3.97
CA TYR A 185 -10.75 -8.95 4.60
C TYR A 185 -10.47 -10.08 5.60
N ARG A 186 -11.49 -10.49 6.39
CA ARG A 186 -11.37 -11.63 7.30
C ARG A 186 -11.12 -12.93 6.54
N GLU A 187 -11.89 -13.20 5.49
CA GLU A 187 -11.68 -14.37 4.63
C GLU A 187 -10.27 -14.35 4.05
N TYR A 188 -9.80 -13.19 3.56
CA TYR A 188 -8.43 -13.00 3.05
C TYR A 188 -7.37 -13.40 4.07
N VAL A 189 -7.46 -12.87 5.29
CA VAL A 189 -6.48 -13.17 6.35
C VAL A 189 -6.53 -14.65 6.73
N HIS A 190 -7.72 -15.23 6.91
CA HIS A 190 -7.87 -16.65 7.25
C HIS A 190 -7.29 -17.56 6.16
N THR A 191 -7.62 -17.32 4.89
CA THR A 191 -7.08 -18.08 3.76
C THR A 191 -5.55 -17.99 3.69
N ALA A 192 -4.98 -16.79 3.90
CA ALA A 192 -3.52 -16.63 3.89
C ALA A 192 -2.85 -17.38 5.06
N ILE A 193 -3.50 -17.46 6.23
CA ILE A 193 -3.03 -18.26 7.37
C ILE A 193 -3.06 -19.76 7.04
N GLU A 194 -4.14 -20.25 6.43
CA GLU A 194 -4.25 -21.65 5.98
C GLU A 194 -3.16 -21.99 4.96
N TRP A 195 -2.93 -21.11 3.99
CA TRP A 195 -1.86 -21.29 3.00
C TRP A 195 -0.47 -21.27 3.63
N ALA A 196 -0.24 -20.40 4.61
CA ALA A 196 1.03 -20.32 5.31
C ALA A 196 1.29 -21.58 6.15
N PHE A 197 0.25 -22.10 6.81
CA PHE A 197 0.32 -23.36 7.53
C PHE A 197 0.69 -24.52 6.60
N GLU A 198 0.05 -24.62 5.43
CA GLU A 198 0.36 -25.66 4.45
C GLU A 198 1.78 -25.54 3.87
N LEU A 199 2.28 -24.31 3.69
CA LEU A 199 3.61 -24.05 3.14
C LEU A 199 4.73 -24.07 4.20
N GLY A 200 4.40 -24.07 5.49
CA GLY A 200 5.40 -24.01 6.57
C GLY A 200 6.13 -22.67 6.67
N CYS A 201 5.41 -21.56 6.46
CA CYS A 201 5.92 -20.20 6.58
C CYS A 201 5.01 -19.29 7.41
N ALA A 202 5.39 -18.03 7.60
CA ALA A 202 4.54 -17.06 8.29
C ALA A 202 3.44 -16.53 7.35
N PRO A 203 2.25 -16.15 7.86
CA PRO A 203 1.20 -15.52 7.03
C PRO A 203 1.66 -14.27 6.28
N ALA A 204 2.56 -13.49 6.89
CA ALA A 204 3.19 -12.33 6.24
C ALA A 204 4.09 -12.71 5.04
N ASP A 205 4.65 -13.92 5.01
CA ASP A 205 5.43 -14.40 3.88
C ASP A 205 4.53 -14.70 2.69
N VAL A 206 3.34 -15.26 2.93
CA VAL A 206 2.33 -15.48 1.89
C VAL A 206 1.90 -14.16 1.26
N GLU A 207 1.56 -13.16 2.08
CA GLU A 207 1.26 -11.79 1.63
C GLU A 207 2.40 -11.21 0.79
N TYR A 208 3.64 -11.29 1.30
CA TYR A 208 4.81 -10.78 0.60
C TYR A 208 5.06 -11.46 -0.74
N LEU A 209 4.90 -12.79 -0.84
CA LEU A 209 5.09 -13.51 -2.09
C LEU A 209 4.06 -13.12 -3.15
N MET A 210 2.80 -12.91 -2.77
CA MET A 210 1.76 -12.40 -3.67
C MET A 210 2.11 -10.99 -4.17
N PHE A 211 2.49 -10.11 -3.24
CA PHE A 211 2.91 -8.75 -3.54
C PHE A 211 4.13 -8.72 -4.48
N ALA A 212 5.19 -9.46 -4.16
CA ALA A 212 6.44 -9.46 -4.93
C ALA A 212 6.23 -10.00 -6.35
N ASP A 213 5.41 -11.05 -6.50
CA ASP A 213 5.08 -11.58 -7.81
C ASP A 213 4.29 -10.58 -8.66
N ALA A 214 3.29 -9.92 -8.08
CA ALA A 214 2.52 -8.89 -8.76
C ALA A 214 3.38 -7.66 -9.10
N ALA A 215 4.22 -7.20 -8.17
CA ALA A 215 5.11 -6.06 -8.36
C ALA A 215 6.14 -6.31 -9.48
N SER A 216 6.68 -7.53 -9.56
CA SER A 216 7.68 -7.89 -10.59
C SER A 216 7.16 -7.81 -12.02
N ARG A 217 5.84 -7.85 -12.21
CA ARG A 217 5.18 -7.74 -13.52
C ARG A 217 5.01 -6.30 -13.99
N ASN A 218 5.25 -5.33 -13.12
CA ASN A 218 5.32 -3.92 -13.47
C ASN A 218 6.78 -3.44 -13.36
N PRO A 219 7.59 -3.61 -14.43
CA PRO A 219 9.02 -3.31 -14.39
C PRO A 219 9.34 -1.81 -14.20
N THR A 220 8.36 -0.92 -14.41
CA THR A 220 8.48 0.52 -14.14
C THR A 220 7.97 0.91 -12.75
N GLY A 221 7.38 -0.03 -11.99
CA GLY A 221 6.92 0.21 -10.63
C GLY A 221 8.08 0.45 -9.67
N GLN A 222 7.86 1.29 -8.65
CA GLN A 222 8.88 1.64 -7.66
C GLN A 222 9.42 0.46 -6.82
N TRP A 223 8.78 -0.70 -6.93
CA TRP A 223 9.16 -1.95 -6.27
C TRP A 223 9.91 -2.91 -7.20
N ALA A 224 10.16 -2.52 -8.46
CA ALA A 224 11.04 -3.26 -9.35
C ALA A 224 12.46 -3.23 -8.79
N GLY A 225 13.07 -4.41 -8.62
CA GLY A 225 14.42 -4.53 -8.08
C GLY A 225 15.47 -3.89 -9.02
N PRO A 226 16.66 -3.55 -8.52
CA PRO A 226 17.74 -2.94 -9.33
C PRO A 226 18.24 -3.79 -10.51
N ASN A 227 17.75 -5.03 -10.68
CA ASN A 227 18.10 -5.91 -11.80
C ASN A 227 17.16 -5.79 -13.02
N SER A 228 16.22 -4.84 -13.06
CA SER A 228 15.45 -4.54 -14.28
C SER A 228 16.14 -3.55 -15.23
N THR A 229 17.33 -3.04 -14.87
CA THR A 229 18.23 -2.36 -15.82
C THR A 229 19.27 -3.33 -16.35
N GLY A 230 18.95 -4.02 -17.44
CA GLY A 230 19.87 -4.85 -18.19
C GLY A 230 19.50 -4.83 -19.67
N ASP A 231 20.31 -4.09 -20.43
CA ASP A 231 20.48 -4.14 -21.88
C ASP A 231 19.24 -4.07 -22.79
N SER A 232 19.05 -2.91 -23.41
CA SER A 232 18.51 -2.81 -24.77
C SER A 232 18.99 -1.53 -25.45
N ALA A 233 20.27 -1.54 -25.84
CA ALA A 233 20.70 -0.86 -27.06
C ALA A 233 20.54 -1.85 -28.23
N ALA A 234 19.35 -1.92 -28.82
CA ALA A 234 19.13 -2.40 -30.20
C ALA A 234 17.65 -2.21 -30.56
N GLY A 235 17.39 -1.61 -31.72
CA GLY A 235 16.04 -1.33 -32.20
C GLY A 235 15.19 -2.58 -32.44
N GLY A 236 13.88 -2.44 -32.21
CA GLY A 236 12.90 -3.47 -32.52
C GLY A 236 11.47 -3.08 -32.13
N GLN A 237 10.72 -2.56 -33.10
CA GLN A 237 9.25 -2.53 -33.29
C GLN A 237 8.29 -2.05 -32.17
N PRO A 238 7.28 -1.21 -32.50
CA PRO A 238 6.31 -0.71 -31.52
C PRO A 238 5.34 -1.82 -31.09
N PRO A 239 4.96 -1.93 -29.79
CA PRO A 239 3.93 -2.87 -29.37
C PRO A 239 2.56 -2.39 -29.83
N GLY A 240 1.82 -3.29 -30.46
CA GLY A 240 0.45 -3.06 -30.95
C GLY A 240 -0.58 -2.97 -29.82
N ASP A 241 -1.58 -2.12 -30.06
CA ASP A 241 -2.93 -2.06 -29.49
C ASP A 241 -3.16 -2.71 -28.12
N ALA A 242 -2.51 -2.17 -27.09
CA ALA A 242 -3.04 -2.23 -25.74
C ALA A 242 -3.91 -0.99 -25.54
N ARG A 243 -5.24 -1.14 -25.57
CA ARG A 243 -6.13 -0.06 -25.11
C ARG A 243 -5.76 0.26 -23.66
N PRO A 244 -5.44 1.53 -23.33
CA PRO A 244 -5.12 1.92 -21.96
C PRO A 244 -6.27 1.59 -21.03
N ASP A 245 -5.98 0.99 -19.87
CA ASP A 245 -6.95 0.84 -18.78
C ASP A 245 -7.43 2.25 -18.39
N VAL A 246 -8.74 2.48 -18.43
CA VAL A 246 -9.40 3.75 -18.06
C VAL A 246 -8.88 4.27 -16.72
N MET A 247 -8.61 3.36 -15.78
CA MET A 247 -8.07 3.72 -14.48
C MET A 247 -6.60 4.17 -14.53
N ALA A 248 -5.79 3.59 -15.41
CA ALA A 248 -4.40 4.04 -15.62
C ALA A 248 -4.35 5.43 -16.27
N VAL A 249 -5.32 5.76 -17.13
CA VAL A 249 -5.45 7.10 -17.71
C VAL A 249 -5.88 8.11 -16.63
N LEU A 250 -6.83 7.76 -15.76
CA LEU A 250 -7.22 8.63 -14.65
C LEU A 250 -6.08 8.85 -13.66
N ASP A 251 -5.29 7.81 -13.36
CA ASP A 251 -4.11 7.92 -12.51
C ASP A 251 -3.04 8.82 -13.17
N ALA A 252 -2.81 8.72 -14.48
CA ALA A 252 -1.90 9.61 -15.21
C ALA A 252 -2.40 11.07 -15.27
N LEU A 253 -3.72 11.28 -15.33
CA LEU A 253 -4.32 12.61 -15.22
C LEU A 253 -4.14 13.20 -13.81
N ASP A 254 -4.30 12.38 -12.78
CA ASP A 254 -4.02 12.79 -11.39
C ASP A 254 -2.53 13.13 -11.21
N GLU A 255 -1.62 12.34 -11.80
CA GLU A 255 -0.17 12.62 -11.80
C GLU A 255 0.17 13.92 -12.53
N ALA A 256 -0.47 14.21 -13.67
CA ALA A 256 -0.29 15.46 -14.39
C ALA A 256 -0.84 16.66 -13.59
N ALA A 257 -1.97 16.47 -12.89
CA ALA A 257 -2.56 17.49 -12.04
C ALA A 257 -1.59 17.95 -10.94
N GLU A 258 -0.93 16.97 -10.32
CA GLU A 258 0.00 17.18 -9.22
C GLU A 258 1.35 17.72 -9.70
N ALA A 259 1.84 17.28 -10.85
CA ALA A 259 3.06 17.83 -11.46
C ALA A 259 2.93 19.33 -11.77
N PHE A 260 1.76 19.75 -12.24
CA PHE A 260 1.46 21.16 -12.49
C PHE A 260 1.35 21.96 -11.19
N ALA A 261 0.70 21.42 -10.16
CA ALA A 261 0.58 22.07 -8.85
C ALA A 261 1.94 22.28 -8.14
N ALA A 262 2.95 21.48 -8.51
CA ALA A 262 4.31 21.57 -7.98
C ALA A 262 5.23 22.54 -8.77
N LEU A 263 4.76 23.15 -9.86
CA LEU A 263 5.54 24.13 -10.61
C LEU A 263 5.75 25.42 -9.78
N PRO A 264 6.92 26.08 -9.87
CA PRO A 264 7.17 27.35 -9.19
C PRO A 264 6.16 28.44 -9.62
N ALA A 265 6.00 29.46 -8.77
CA ALA A 265 4.98 30.53 -8.83
C ALA A 265 5.03 31.49 -10.04
N THR A 266 5.33 31.00 -11.23
CA THR A 266 5.14 31.71 -12.51
C THR A 266 3.79 31.41 -13.15
N ALA A 267 3.05 30.42 -12.65
CA ALA A 267 1.69 30.14 -13.10
C ALA A 267 0.72 31.19 -12.52
N THR A 268 -0.03 31.87 -13.40
CA THR A 268 -1.06 32.81 -12.96
C THR A 268 -2.28 32.05 -12.46
N PRO A 269 -3.13 32.65 -11.61
CA PRO A 269 -4.40 32.02 -11.19
C PRO A 269 -5.30 31.63 -12.36
N SER A 270 -5.16 32.28 -13.52
CA SER A 270 -5.86 31.91 -14.76
C SER A 270 -5.33 30.60 -15.34
N ASP A 271 -4.01 30.41 -15.36
CA ASP A 271 -3.38 29.20 -15.89
C ASP A 271 -3.75 27.96 -15.08
N THR A 272 -3.84 28.10 -13.75
CA THR A 272 -4.31 27.03 -12.86
C THR A 272 -5.77 26.68 -13.11
N ALA A 273 -6.63 27.68 -13.26
CA ALA A 273 -8.05 27.46 -13.54
C ALA A 273 -8.29 26.84 -14.93
N ASP A 274 -7.51 27.22 -15.94
CA ASP A 274 -7.58 26.65 -17.29
C ASP A 274 -7.10 25.20 -17.32
N PHE A 275 -6.02 24.90 -16.60
CA PHE A 275 -5.49 23.55 -16.48
C PHE A 275 -6.44 22.61 -15.71
N GLU A 276 -7.03 23.05 -14.60
CA GLU A 276 -8.05 22.29 -13.86
C GLU A 276 -9.29 22.01 -14.72
N ARG A 277 -9.76 23.00 -15.51
CA ARG A 277 -10.86 22.81 -16.46
C ARG A 277 -10.53 21.76 -17.52
N GLY A 278 -9.32 21.79 -18.08
CA GLY A 278 -8.86 20.80 -19.06
C GLY A 278 -8.80 19.38 -18.48
N LEU A 279 -8.30 19.24 -17.25
CA LEU A 279 -8.27 17.98 -16.51
C LEU A 279 -9.66 17.43 -16.24
N GLN A 280 -10.60 18.29 -15.84
CA GLN A 280 -11.97 17.88 -15.59
C GLN A 280 -12.67 17.42 -16.87
N GLN A 281 -12.43 18.08 -18.00
CA GLN A 281 -12.94 17.66 -19.32
C GLN A 281 -12.33 16.32 -19.76
N LEU A 282 -11.02 16.13 -19.60
CA LEU A 282 -10.36 14.86 -19.93
C LEU A 282 -10.87 13.70 -19.09
N ARG A 283 -11.09 13.91 -17.77
CA ARG A 283 -11.72 12.91 -16.90
C ARG A 283 -13.13 12.55 -17.37
N GLN A 284 -13.94 13.54 -17.79
CA GLN A 284 -15.28 13.28 -18.30
C GLN A 284 -15.27 12.50 -19.63
N ILE A 285 -14.32 12.77 -20.52
CA ILE A 285 -14.17 12.03 -21.77
C ILE A 285 -13.76 10.57 -21.49
N VAL A 286 -12.79 10.36 -20.60
CA VAL A 286 -12.29 9.03 -20.22
C VAL A 286 -13.37 8.19 -19.54
N LEU A 287 -14.22 8.82 -18.73
CA LEU A 287 -15.36 8.15 -18.08
C LEU A 287 -16.58 7.97 -19.00
N GLY A 288 -16.73 8.81 -20.02
CA GLY A 288 -17.84 8.77 -20.99
C GLY A 288 -17.71 7.71 -22.09
N HIS A 289 -16.58 6.98 -22.15
CA HIS A 289 -16.31 5.89 -23.07
C HIS A 289 -16.52 4.48 -22.45
N GLN A 290 -17.25 4.38 -21.34
CA GLN A 290 -17.70 3.11 -20.74
C GLN A 290 -18.89 2.48 -21.47
#